data_AF-A0A1I8FXR3-F1
#
_entry.id   AF-A0A1I8FXR3-F1
#
_cell.length_a   1.000
_cell.length_b   1.000
_cell.length_c   1.000
_cell.angle_alpha   90.00
_cell.angle_beta   90.00
_cell.angle_gamma   90.00
#
_symmetry.space_group_name_H-M   'P 1'
#
loop_
_entity.id
_entity.type
_entity.pdbx_description
1 polymer ?
#
loop_
_entity_poly.entity_id
_entity_poly.type
_entity_poly.pdbx_seq_one_letter_code
_entity_poly.pdbx_strand_id
1 'polypeptide(L)'
;FQEQSQQRKLEYHYQLVLSTVLHNQNPLTGLVPSTTGSDHAYIRDNVYAAFCSWAVALAYKKVADSDQDRARLQDIEGRTVKCMRSLLACMMRQSDKLEKFKQTRQPSDALHCKFSATNLGPVAGDNSYGHLQLDAVALFLLALAQMTASGLVLIYTAEEVAFVQNLVFYIDSAYTVCDYGIWERGDKTNHGLPELNSTSIGMAKAALEAMSELDLFGSCGSNQSSVHVLADDSQNCAAVLENMLPRESCSKETDAGLLSVIGFPAFALDNEEVIGNTRNCIVGMLEG
;
A
#
# COMPACT_ATOMS: atom_id res chain seq x y z
N PHE A 1 7.55 -27.94 -25.73
CA PHE A 1 7.27 -26.68 -26.48
C PHE A 1 6.48 -25.66 -25.66
N GLN A 2 5.40 -26.04 -24.97
CA GLN A 2 4.58 -25.10 -24.18
C GLN A 2 5.30 -24.57 -22.93
N GLU A 3 6.01 -25.42 -22.18
CA GLU A 3 6.83 -25.03 -21.02
C GLU A 3 7.96 -24.05 -21.40
N GLN A 4 8.70 -24.34 -22.48
CA GLN A 4 9.74 -23.43 -23.01
C GLN A 4 9.18 -22.06 -23.42
N SER A 5 7.91 -21.99 -23.85
CA SER A 5 7.23 -20.74 -24.17
C SER A 5 6.86 -19.96 -22.91
N GLN A 6 6.41 -20.64 -21.86
CA GLN A 6 6.11 -20.03 -20.56
C GLN A 6 7.37 -19.47 -19.88
N GLN A 7 8.47 -20.21 -19.89
CA GLN A 7 9.73 -19.78 -19.30
C GLN A 7 10.28 -18.51 -19.99
N ARG A 8 10.18 -18.42 -21.33
CA ARG A 8 10.57 -17.21 -22.06
C ARG A 8 9.71 -15.99 -21.71
N LYS A 9 8.40 -16.18 -21.52
CA LYS A 9 7.50 -15.10 -21.09
C LYS A 9 7.83 -14.62 -19.68
N LEU A 10 8.11 -15.56 -18.77
CA LEU A 10 8.48 -15.21 -17.40
C LEU A 10 9.80 -14.45 -17.36
N GLU A 11 10.80 -14.88 -18.14
CA GLU A 11 12.06 -14.14 -18.29
C GLU A 11 11.83 -12.74 -18.85
N TYR A 12 10.97 -12.61 -19.85
CA TYR A 12 10.60 -11.30 -20.39
C TYR A 12 10.03 -10.38 -19.31
N HIS A 13 9.10 -10.87 -18.47
CA HIS A 13 8.52 -10.07 -17.39
C HIS A 13 9.54 -9.73 -16.29
N TYR A 14 10.44 -10.65 -15.95
CA TYR A 14 11.56 -10.39 -15.05
C TYR A 14 12.42 -9.22 -15.57
N GLN A 15 12.86 -9.28 -16.81
CA GLN A 15 13.66 -8.22 -17.43
C GLN A 15 12.88 -6.91 -17.58
N LEU A 16 11.58 -6.99 -17.88
CA LEU A 16 10.70 -5.81 -18.00
C LEU A 16 10.62 -5.07 -16.66
N VAL A 17 10.36 -5.78 -15.55
CA VAL A 17 10.31 -5.17 -14.21
C VAL A 17 11.65 -4.53 -13.84
N LEU A 18 12.77 -5.21 -14.09
CA LEU A 18 14.10 -4.66 -13.79
C LEU A 18 14.46 -3.43 -14.62
N SER A 19 14.12 -3.43 -15.91
CA SER A 19 14.48 -2.35 -16.84
C SER A 19 13.55 -1.15 -16.79
N THR A 20 12.36 -1.28 -16.20
CA THR A 20 11.36 -0.20 -16.12
C THR A 20 11.10 0.20 -14.67
N VAL A 21 10.35 -0.61 -13.93
CA VAL A 21 9.87 -0.31 -12.58
C VAL A 21 11.02 -0.19 -11.57
N LEU A 22 11.99 -1.10 -11.62
CA LEU A 22 13.10 -1.15 -10.67
C LEU A 22 14.41 -0.56 -11.24
N HIS A 23 14.35 0.12 -12.39
CA HIS A 23 15.54 0.67 -13.04
C HIS A 23 16.35 1.59 -12.12
N ASN A 24 15.64 2.43 -11.37
CA ASN A 24 16.22 3.40 -10.43
C ASN A 24 16.19 2.91 -8.97
N GLN A 25 15.91 1.62 -8.72
CA GLN A 25 15.86 1.10 -7.35
C GLN A 25 17.20 1.31 -6.66
N ASN A 26 17.19 2.01 -5.53
CA ASN A 26 18.40 2.27 -4.76
C ASN A 26 18.98 0.93 -4.26
N PRO A 27 20.26 0.62 -4.53
CA PRO A 27 20.82 -0.68 -4.21
C PRO A 27 21.03 -0.92 -2.71
N LEU A 28 21.03 0.14 -1.87
CA LEU A 28 21.23 0.06 -0.43
C LEU A 28 19.92 -0.01 0.34
N THR A 29 18.95 0.83 -0.01
CA THR A 29 17.64 0.88 0.66
C THR A 29 16.59 0.02 -0.03
N GLY A 30 16.70 -0.24 -1.33
CA GLY A 30 15.65 -0.89 -2.11
C GLY A 30 14.45 0.01 -2.43
N LEU A 31 14.47 1.29 -2.04
CA LEU A 31 13.45 2.25 -2.44
C LEU A 31 13.67 2.71 -3.89
N VAL A 32 12.57 2.93 -4.60
CA VAL A 32 12.50 3.46 -5.95
C VAL A 32 12.11 4.94 -5.86
N PRO A 33 12.95 5.87 -6.34
CA PRO A 33 12.58 7.27 -6.44
C PRO A 33 11.55 7.47 -7.57
N SER A 34 10.65 8.44 -7.40
CA SER A 34 9.53 8.66 -8.32
C SER A 34 9.96 9.08 -9.73
N THR A 35 11.10 9.74 -9.86
CA THR A 35 11.66 10.16 -11.16
C THR A 35 13.18 10.06 -11.17
N THR A 36 13.75 9.88 -12.36
CA THR A 36 15.21 9.87 -12.54
C THR A 36 15.80 11.20 -12.09
N GLY A 37 16.77 11.16 -11.17
CA GLY A 37 17.43 12.34 -10.61
C GLY A 37 16.75 12.93 -9.37
N SER A 38 15.56 12.42 -8.98
CA SER A 38 14.93 12.72 -7.69
C SER A 38 15.40 11.72 -6.63
N ASP A 39 15.44 12.16 -5.38
CA ASP A 39 15.64 11.28 -4.21
C ASP A 39 14.31 11.02 -3.47
N HIS A 40 13.16 11.42 -4.03
CA HIS A 40 11.87 11.25 -3.36
C HIS A 40 11.26 9.88 -3.65
N ALA A 41 11.05 9.08 -2.60
CA ALA A 41 10.35 7.81 -2.63
C ALA A 41 9.02 7.92 -1.86
N TYR A 42 7.91 7.68 -2.55
CA TYR A 42 6.57 7.69 -1.98
C TYR A 42 6.19 6.27 -1.54
N ILE A 43 5.48 6.13 -0.41
CA ILE A 43 5.02 4.82 0.07
C ILE A 43 4.21 4.12 -1.01
N ARG A 44 3.18 4.79 -1.54
CA ARG A 44 2.27 4.24 -2.55
C ARG A 44 2.99 3.72 -3.78
N ASP A 45 3.84 4.54 -4.39
CA ASP A 45 4.62 4.19 -5.60
C ASP A 45 5.53 2.99 -5.35
N ASN A 46 6.18 2.94 -4.18
CA ASN A 46 7.08 1.86 -3.82
C ASN A 46 6.35 0.55 -3.50
N VAL A 47 5.14 0.62 -2.93
CA VAL A 47 4.29 -0.56 -2.74
C VAL A 47 3.84 -1.12 -4.10
N TYR A 48 3.44 -0.27 -5.04
CA TYR A 48 3.14 -0.73 -6.41
C TYR A 48 4.37 -1.31 -7.12
N ALA A 49 5.55 -0.72 -6.93
CA ALA A 49 6.80 -1.29 -7.42
C ALA A 49 7.08 -2.69 -6.82
N ALA A 50 6.82 -2.84 -5.52
CA ALA A 50 6.94 -4.12 -4.83
C ALA A 50 5.90 -5.14 -5.30
N PHE A 51 4.67 -4.74 -5.64
CA PHE A 51 3.68 -5.63 -6.26
C PHE A 51 4.17 -6.16 -7.62
N CYS A 52 4.83 -5.34 -8.44
CA CYS A 52 5.38 -5.79 -9.72
C CYS A 52 6.45 -6.88 -9.54
N SER A 53 7.40 -6.68 -8.62
CA SER A 53 8.45 -7.67 -8.35
C SER A 53 7.90 -8.91 -7.65
N TRP A 54 6.96 -8.74 -6.72
CA TRP A 54 6.29 -9.85 -6.03
C TRP A 54 5.46 -10.72 -6.98
N ALA A 55 4.73 -10.14 -7.93
CA ALA A 55 3.98 -10.90 -8.93
C ALA A 55 4.89 -11.81 -9.76
N VAL A 56 6.06 -11.30 -10.17
CA VAL A 56 7.09 -12.10 -10.85
C VAL A 56 7.65 -13.19 -9.93
N ALA A 57 7.91 -12.88 -8.65
CA ALA A 57 8.34 -13.85 -7.66
C ALA A 57 7.34 -15.01 -7.51
N LEU A 58 6.05 -14.71 -7.38
CA LEU A 58 4.99 -15.72 -7.29
C LEU A 58 4.95 -16.62 -8.53
N ALA A 59 5.18 -16.06 -9.71
CA ALA A 59 5.26 -16.83 -10.94
C ALA A 59 6.47 -17.77 -10.94
N TYR A 60 7.67 -17.30 -10.56
CA TYR A 60 8.85 -18.15 -10.43
C TYR A 60 8.68 -19.24 -9.36
N LYS A 61 8.05 -18.96 -8.22
CA LYS A 61 7.77 -19.98 -7.18
C LYS A 61 7.04 -21.20 -7.73
N LYS A 62 6.20 -21.03 -8.76
CA LYS A 62 5.42 -22.12 -9.36
C LYS A 62 6.19 -22.94 -10.38
N VAL A 63 7.27 -22.41 -10.97
CA VAL A 63 7.93 -22.98 -12.15
C VAL A 63 9.46 -23.07 -12.05
N ALA A 64 10.06 -22.64 -10.93
CA ALA A 64 11.51 -22.59 -10.78
C ALA A 64 12.12 -23.99 -10.62
N ASP A 65 12.47 -24.59 -11.75
CA ASP A 65 13.07 -25.93 -11.80
C ASP A 65 14.60 -25.89 -11.93
N SER A 66 15.13 -24.85 -12.59
CA SER A 66 16.58 -24.68 -12.82
C SER A 66 17.24 -23.81 -11.74
N ASP A 67 18.54 -23.99 -11.55
CA ASP A 67 19.32 -23.14 -10.64
C ASP A 67 19.29 -21.66 -11.07
N GLN A 68 19.19 -21.39 -12.38
CA GLN A 68 19.05 -20.04 -12.90
C GLN A 68 17.71 -19.41 -12.50
N ASP A 69 16.61 -20.18 -12.56
CA ASP A 69 15.29 -19.69 -12.16
C ASP A 69 15.20 -19.48 -10.65
N ARG A 70 15.83 -20.35 -9.85
CA ARG A 70 15.97 -20.17 -8.40
C ARG A 70 16.77 -18.92 -8.05
N ALA A 71 17.85 -18.63 -8.78
CA ALA A 71 18.62 -17.42 -8.58
C ALA A 71 17.82 -16.14 -8.91
N ARG A 72 17.01 -16.16 -9.99
CA ARG A 72 16.11 -15.05 -10.34
C ARG A 72 15.02 -14.84 -9.32
N LEU A 73 14.43 -15.94 -8.83
CA LEU A 73 13.45 -15.91 -7.73
C LEU A 73 14.07 -15.24 -6.50
N GLN A 74 15.26 -15.66 -6.10
CA GLN A 74 15.97 -15.10 -4.95
C GLN A 74 16.27 -13.60 -5.11
N ASP A 75 16.70 -13.16 -6.30
CA ASP A 75 16.94 -11.73 -6.58
C ASP A 75 15.64 -10.92 -6.48
N ILE A 76 14.58 -11.35 -7.17
CA ILE A 76 13.34 -10.57 -7.24
C ILE A 76 12.58 -10.54 -5.90
N GLU A 77 12.61 -11.64 -5.13
CA GLU A 77 12.11 -11.66 -3.74
C GLU A 77 12.94 -10.75 -2.85
N GLY A 78 14.27 -10.82 -2.95
CA GLY A 78 15.18 -9.96 -2.19
C GLY A 78 14.89 -8.48 -2.43
N ARG A 79 14.62 -8.08 -3.67
CA ARG A 79 14.23 -6.70 -4.04
C ARG A 79 12.90 -6.29 -3.44
N THR A 80 11.87 -7.14 -3.50
CA THR A 80 10.56 -6.91 -2.88
C THR A 80 10.70 -6.73 -1.37
N VAL A 81 11.37 -7.68 -0.70
CA VAL A 81 11.57 -7.67 0.76
C VAL A 81 12.31 -6.42 1.19
N LYS A 82 13.38 -6.06 0.46
CA LYS A 82 14.18 -4.88 0.76
C LYS A 82 13.39 -3.57 0.64
N CYS A 83 12.57 -3.44 -0.41
CA CYS A 83 11.69 -2.28 -0.60
C CYS A 83 10.69 -2.14 0.57
N MET A 84 9.90 -3.20 0.83
CA MET A 84 8.86 -3.17 1.87
C MET A 84 9.44 -2.96 3.27
N ARG A 85 10.59 -3.58 3.60
CA ARG A 85 11.26 -3.37 4.88
C ARG A 85 11.83 -1.96 5.03
N SER A 86 12.29 -1.34 3.96
CA SER A 86 12.72 0.06 4.01
C SER A 86 11.56 1.03 4.19
N LEU A 87 10.39 0.76 3.60
CA LEU A 87 9.17 1.52 3.89
C LEU A 87 8.77 1.39 5.36
N LEU A 88 8.81 0.18 5.93
CA LEU A 88 8.61 -0.04 7.36
C LEU A 88 9.59 0.79 8.19
N ALA A 89 10.88 0.75 7.87
CA ALA A 89 11.90 1.53 8.56
C ALA A 89 11.65 3.05 8.47
N CYS A 90 11.19 3.55 7.32
CA CYS A 90 10.82 4.97 7.15
C CYS A 90 9.67 5.36 8.10
N MET A 91 8.65 4.50 8.23
CA MET A 91 7.52 4.75 9.13
C MET A 91 7.90 4.58 10.59
N MET A 92 8.71 3.57 10.94
CA MET A 92 9.18 3.32 12.31
C MET A 92 9.97 4.50 12.88
N ARG A 93 10.74 5.22 12.04
CA ARG A 93 11.44 6.45 12.43
C ARG A 93 10.50 7.59 12.84
N GLN A 94 9.20 7.45 12.61
CA GLN A 94 8.15 8.42 12.95
C GLN A 94 7.22 7.90 14.05
N SER A 95 7.66 6.94 14.87
CA SER A 95 6.85 6.33 15.94
C SER A 95 6.21 7.37 16.88
N ASP A 96 6.92 8.44 17.21
CA ASP A 96 6.40 9.49 18.10
C ASP A 96 5.19 10.22 17.48
N LYS A 97 5.22 10.43 16.16
CA LYS A 97 4.10 11.03 15.41
C LYS A 97 2.91 10.08 15.39
N LEU A 98 3.15 8.81 15.08
CA LEU A 98 2.13 7.75 15.08
C LEU A 98 1.40 7.66 16.43
N GLU A 99 2.15 7.62 17.53
CA GLU A 99 1.59 7.57 18.89
C GLU A 99 0.74 8.81 19.21
N LYS A 100 1.20 9.99 18.81
CA LYS A 100 0.46 11.23 18.99
C LYS A 100 -0.82 11.27 18.14
N PHE A 101 -0.74 10.83 16.88
CA PHE A 101 -1.87 10.82 15.97
C PHE A 101 -3.05 9.98 16.47
N LYS A 102 -2.79 8.83 17.12
CA LYS A 102 -3.86 8.00 17.72
C LYS A 102 -4.76 8.77 18.69
N GLN A 103 -4.22 9.82 19.32
CA GLN A 103 -4.96 10.70 20.22
C GLN A 103 -5.52 11.93 19.52
N THR A 104 -4.74 12.56 18.65
CA THR A 104 -5.08 13.90 18.10
C THR A 104 -5.85 13.83 16.80
N ARG A 105 -5.57 12.82 15.96
CA ARG A 105 -6.05 12.68 14.57
C ARG A 105 -5.83 13.94 13.72
N GLN A 106 -4.82 14.73 14.07
CA GLN A 106 -4.52 16.00 13.38
C GLN A 106 -3.55 15.78 12.22
N PRO A 107 -3.70 16.49 11.08
CA PRO A 107 -2.77 16.40 9.97
C PRO A 107 -1.31 16.64 10.36
N SER A 108 -1.02 17.54 11.30
CA SER A 108 0.36 17.83 11.74
C SER A 108 1.05 16.65 12.45
N ASP A 109 0.27 15.74 13.01
CA ASP A 109 0.77 14.57 13.74
C ASP A 109 0.76 13.31 12.88
N ALA A 110 0.28 13.41 11.63
CA ALA A 110 0.21 12.28 10.69
C ALA A 110 1.58 11.78 10.26
N LEU A 111 1.66 10.53 9.83
CA LEU A 111 2.88 9.99 9.23
C LEU A 111 3.20 10.71 7.91
N HIS A 112 4.49 10.93 7.64
CA HIS A 112 4.95 11.25 6.29
C HIS A 112 4.79 10.05 5.38
N CYS A 113 4.40 10.31 4.13
CA CYS A 113 4.27 9.29 3.08
C CYS A 113 5.33 9.41 1.97
N LYS A 114 6.31 10.30 2.15
CA LYS A 114 7.39 10.59 1.20
C LYS A 114 8.73 10.73 1.90
N PHE A 115 9.72 9.99 1.43
CA PHE A 115 11.04 9.85 2.06
C PHE A 115 12.18 9.99 1.06
N SER A 116 13.39 10.08 1.59
CA SER A 116 14.62 9.97 0.83
C SER A 116 14.83 8.51 0.44
N ALA A 117 14.92 8.23 -0.86
CA ALA A 117 15.29 6.93 -1.39
C ALA A 117 16.68 6.51 -0.91
N THR A 118 17.56 7.47 -0.62
CA THR A 118 18.95 7.22 -0.22
C THR A 118 19.12 7.00 1.29
N ASN A 119 18.41 7.75 2.14
CA ASN A 119 18.67 7.74 3.59
C ASN A 119 17.45 7.37 4.46
N LEU A 120 16.27 7.13 3.88
CA LEU A 120 15.02 6.75 4.57
C LEU A 120 14.44 7.83 5.50
N GLY A 121 14.92 9.06 5.43
CA GLY A 121 14.41 10.20 6.20
C GLY A 121 13.29 10.95 5.49
N PRO A 122 12.48 11.75 6.20
CA PRO A 122 11.49 12.62 5.56
C PRO A 122 12.19 13.68 4.70
N VAL A 123 11.56 14.02 3.57
CA VAL A 123 12.08 15.01 2.59
C VAL A 123 11.28 16.30 2.54
N ALA A 124 10.23 16.40 3.35
CA ALA A 124 9.41 17.60 3.51
C ALA A 124 9.15 17.87 4.99
N GLY A 125 8.87 19.12 5.33
CA GLY A 125 8.37 19.49 6.66
C GLY A 125 6.87 19.26 6.78
N ASP A 126 6.36 19.13 8.01
CA ASP A 126 4.96 18.83 8.32
C ASP A 126 3.97 19.81 7.65
N ASN A 127 4.31 21.10 7.58
CA ASN A 127 3.43 22.13 7.01
C ASN A 127 3.66 22.38 5.51
N SER A 128 4.55 21.63 4.88
CA SER A 128 4.97 21.87 3.49
C SER A 128 4.43 20.81 2.52
N TYR A 129 3.68 19.83 3.02
CA TYR A 129 3.23 18.68 2.25
C TYR A 129 1.98 18.05 2.88
N GLY A 130 1.00 17.68 2.04
CA GLY A 130 -0.23 16.98 2.43
C GLY A 130 0.07 15.53 2.80
N HIS A 131 0.68 15.33 3.96
CA HIS A 131 1.27 14.06 4.36
C HIS A 131 0.29 13.09 5.02
N LEU A 132 -0.83 13.57 5.57
CA LEU A 132 -1.93 12.70 6.01
C LEU A 132 -2.58 12.04 4.78
N GLN A 133 -2.08 10.86 4.41
CA GLN A 133 -2.56 10.02 3.31
C GLN A 133 -2.83 8.62 3.87
N LEU A 134 -4.08 8.36 4.26
CA LEU A 134 -4.45 7.08 4.89
C LEU A 134 -4.41 5.95 3.86
N ASP A 135 -4.73 6.24 2.60
CA ASP A 135 -4.63 5.29 1.48
C ASP A 135 -3.24 4.67 1.35
N ALA A 136 -2.18 5.48 1.50
CA ALA A 136 -0.80 5.01 1.31
C ALA A 136 -0.38 4.04 2.43
N VAL A 137 -0.73 4.33 3.68
CA VAL A 137 -0.44 3.47 4.83
C VAL A 137 -1.29 2.20 4.78
N ALA A 138 -2.57 2.32 4.43
CA ALA A 138 -3.45 1.17 4.25
C ALA A 138 -2.98 0.26 3.11
N LEU A 139 -2.55 0.81 1.98
CA LEU A 139 -2.00 0.06 0.86
C LEU A 139 -0.74 -0.72 1.26
N PHE A 140 0.13 -0.12 2.07
CA PHE A 140 1.29 -0.81 2.63
C PHE A 140 0.88 -2.01 3.49
N LEU A 141 -0.09 -1.84 4.39
CA LEU A 141 -0.59 -2.91 5.25
C LEU A 141 -1.25 -4.04 4.45
N LEU A 142 -2.07 -3.70 3.45
CA LEU A 142 -2.69 -4.67 2.54
C LEU A 142 -1.62 -5.48 1.79
N ALA A 143 -0.60 -4.81 1.25
CA ALA A 143 0.52 -5.46 0.58
C ALA A 143 1.33 -6.34 1.53
N LEU A 144 1.62 -5.86 2.74
CA LEU A 144 2.29 -6.61 3.81
C LEU A 144 1.53 -7.91 4.12
N ALA A 145 0.21 -7.82 4.28
CA ALA A 145 -0.63 -8.98 4.56
C ALA A 145 -0.58 -10.02 3.44
N GLN A 146 -0.82 -9.59 2.20
CA GLN A 146 -0.83 -10.47 1.03
C GLN A 146 0.55 -11.12 0.79
N MET A 147 1.63 -10.36 0.93
CA MET A 147 2.99 -10.87 0.77
C MET A 147 3.34 -11.86 1.88
N THR A 148 2.96 -11.57 3.13
CA THR A 148 3.17 -12.49 4.27
C THR A 148 2.39 -13.78 4.09
N ALA A 149 1.12 -13.72 3.70
CA ALA A 149 0.30 -14.89 3.39
C ALA A 149 0.87 -15.73 2.23
N SER A 150 1.63 -15.12 1.31
CA SER A 150 2.33 -15.83 0.24
C SER A 150 3.68 -16.45 0.66
N GLY A 151 4.04 -16.36 1.94
CA GLY A 151 5.26 -16.91 2.52
C GLY A 151 6.49 -16.00 2.44
N LEU A 152 6.34 -14.71 2.15
CA LEU A 152 7.44 -13.75 2.33
C LEU A 152 7.55 -13.36 3.79
N VAL A 153 8.77 -13.40 4.34
CA VAL A 153 9.03 -12.92 5.71
C VAL A 153 9.45 -11.46 5.64
N LEU A 154 8.53 -10.57 6.04
CA LEU A 154 8.72 -9.12 5.99
C LEU A 154 8.95 -8.49 7.37
N ILE A 155 8.51 -9.14 8.46
CA ILE A 155 8.61 -8.68 9.84
C ILE A 155 9.50 -9.66 10.63
N TYR A 156 10.48 -9.15 11.37
CA TYR A 156 11.55 -9.94 11.99
C TYR A 156 11.62 -9.83 13.52
N THR A 157 11.04 -8.79 14.12
CA THR A 157 11.16 -8.53 15.56
C THR A 157 9.82 -8.21 16.19
N ALA A 158 9.72 -8.37 17.52
CA ALA A 158 8.51 -8.04 18.27
C ALA A 158 8.22 -6.53 18.23
N GLU A 159 9.26 -5.69 18.14
CA GLU A 159 9.14 -4.24 17.98
C GLU A 159 8.53 -3.87 16.62
N GLU A 160 8.92 -4.58 15.55
CA GLU A 160 8.31 -4.41 14.23
C GLU A 160 6.83 -4.87 14.23
N VAL A 161 6.51 -5.98 14.91
CA VAL A 161 5.11 -6.43 15.12
C VAL A 161 4.29 -5.36 15.83
N ALA A 162 4.77 -4.86 16.96
CA ALA A 162 4.08 -3.82 17.73
C ALA A 162 3.88 -2.54 16.91
N PHE A 163 4.86 -2.17 16.08
CA PHE A 163 4.73 -1.04 15.19
C PHE A 163 3.66 -1.26 14.11
N VAL A 164 3.60 -2.44 13.49
CA VAL A 164 2.55 -2.78 12.52
C VAL A 164 1.15 -2.75 13.18
N GLN A 165 1.03 -3.25 14.41
CA GLN A 165 -0.22 -3.12 15.18
C GLN A 165 -0.60 -1.65 15.40
N ASN A 166 0.37 -0.77 15.65
CA ASN A 166 0.12 0.67 15.74
C ASN A 166 -0.30 1.30 14.41
N LEU A 167 0.17 0.80 13.26
CA LEU A 167 -0.31 1.23 11.96
C LEU A 167 -1.77 0.81 11.71
N VAL A 168 -2.20 -0.34 12.24
CA VAL A 168 -3.62 -0.73 12.21
C VAL A 168 -4.48 0.28 12.97
N PHE A 169 -4.08 0.67 14.19
CA PHE A 169 -4.78 1.72 14.94
C PHE A 169 -4.71 3.11 14.29
N TYR A 170 -3.78 3.32 13.37
CA TYR A 170 -3.70 4.57 12.62
C TYR A 170 -4.74 4.65 11.51
N ILE A 171 -5.12 3.51 10.93
CA ILE A 171 -6.10 3.43 9.83
C ILE A 171 -7.50 3.00 10.28
N ASP A 172 -7.68 2.51 11.52
CA ASP A 172 -8.96 2.02 12.04
C ASP A 172 -10.11 3.04 11.92
N SER A 173 -9.78 4.32 12.07
CA SER A 173 -10.71 5.44 12.10
C SER A 173 -10.85 6.12 10.74
N ALA A 174 -10.37 5.52 9.65
CA ALA A 174 -10.35 6.12 8.30
C ALA A 174 -11.74 6.60 7.83
N TYR A 175 -12.81 5.95 8.27
CA TYR A 175 -14.20 6.35 7.99
C TYR A 175 -14.66 7.64 8.68
N THR A 176 -13.84 8.22 9.57
CA THR A 176 -14.12 9.48 10.29
C THR A 176 -13.03 10.54 10.13
N VAL A 177 -11.88 10.19 9.58
CA VAL A 177 -10.71 11.07 9.49
C VAL A 177 -10.57 11.58 8.07
N CYS A 178 -10.68 12.90 7.91
CA CYS A 178 -10.41 13.57 6.64
C CYS A 178 -8.90 13.58 6.35
N ASP A 179 -8.53 13.25 5.12
CA ASP A 179 -7.14 13.16 4.67
C ASP A 179 -6.92 13.87 3.31
N TYR A 180 -5.69 13.87 2.82
CA TYR A 180 -5.35 14.53 1.55
C TYR A 180 -5.65 13.66 0.31
N GLY A 181 -6.02 12.41 0.52
CA GLY A 181 -6.32 11.41 -0.50
C GLY A 181 -5.13 11.06 -1.40
N ILE A 182 -5.38 10.18 -2.37
CA ILE A 182 -4.36 9.63 -3.27
C ILE A 182 -3.60 10.69 -4.10
N TRP A 183 -4.24 11.84 -4.33
CA TRP A 183 -3.68 12.96 -5.11
C TRP A 183 -2.97 14.01 -4.27
N GLU A 184 -2.91 13.85 -2.94
CA GLU A 184 -2.15 14.72 -2.03
C GLU A 184 -2.68 16.17 -1.93
N ARG A 185 -3.96 16.38 -2.27
CA ARG A 185 -4.58 17.72 -2.40
C ARG A 185 -5.64 18.02 -1.35
N GLY A 186 -6.28 16.99 -0.79
CA GLY A 186 -7.51 17.16 -0.03
C GLY A 186 -8.65 17.52 -0.96
N ASP A 187 -9.25 18.68 -0.79
CA ASP A 187 -10.38 19.18 -1.58
C ASP A 187 -10.08 19.35 -3.09
N LYS A 188 -11.13 19.35 -3.91
CA LYS A 188 -11.05 19.50 -5.38
C LYS A 188 -10.38 20.79 -5.81
N THR A 189 -10.50 21.87 -5.02
CA THR A 189 -9.89 23.17 -5.33
C THR A 189 -8.44 23.31 -4.85
N ASN A 190 -7.90 22.27 -4.19
CA ASN A 190 -6.52 22.20 -3.72
C ASN A 190 -6.12 23.37 -2.81
N HIS A 191 -7.01 23.74 -1.88
CA HIS A 191 -6.71 24.72 -0.83
C HIS A 191 -6.05 24.07 0.39
N GLY A 192 -5.76 22.77 0.33
CA GLY A 192 -5.11 22.02 1.39
C GLY A 192 -6.07 21.66 2.53
N LEU A 193 -7.37 21.59 2.24
CA LEU A 193 -8.38 21.15 3.21
C LEU A 193 -8.59 19.64 3.07
N PRO A 194 -8.28 18.84 4.10
CA PRO A 194 -8.55 17.40 4.07
C PRO A 194 -10.04 17.12 3.92
N GLU A 195 -10.37 16.07 3.17
CA GLU A 195 -11.74 15.61 3.00
C GLU A 195 -11.82 14.12 3.33
N LEU A 196 -13.01 13.61 3.59
CA LEU A 196 -13.22 12.18 3.70
C LEU A 196 -13.15 11.59 2.28
N ASN A 197 -12.11 10.80 2.01
CA ASN A 197 -11.86 10.23 0.69
C ASN A 197 -12.25 8.74 0.64
N SER A 198 -13.12 8.38 -0.30
CA SER A 198 -13.57 7.01 -0.55
C SER A 198 -12.40 6.08 -0.90
N THR A 199 -11.40 6.57 -1.64
CA THR A 199 -10.17 5.81 -1.92
C THR A 199 -9.45 5.39 -0.63
N SER A 200 -9.32 6.31 0.33
CA SER A 200 -8.69 6.04 1.63
C SER A 200 -9.50 5.07 2.50
N ILE A 201 -10.83 5.26 2.56
CA ILE A 201 -11.73 4.38 3.32
C ILE A 201 -11.71 2.96 2.76
N GLY A 202 -11.83 2.82 1.43
CA GLY A 202 -11.85 1.52 0.78
C GLY A 202 -10.54 0.76 0.92
N MET A 203 -9.41 1.46 0.80
CA MET A 203 -8.10 0.85 1.05
C MET A 203 -7.94 0.45 2.51
N ALA A 204 -8.37 1.29 3.46
CA ALA A 204 -8.33 0.99 4.88
C ALA A 204 -9.19 -0.24 5.23
N LYS A 205 -10.42 -0.33 4.72
CA LYS A 205 -11.28 -1.52 4.87
C LYS A 205 -10.54 -2.80 4.46
N ALA A 206 -10.02 -2.82 3.22
CA ALA A 206 -9.34 -4.00 2.69
C ALA A 206 -8.09 -4.36 3.51
N ALA A 207 -7.34 -3.36 3.96
CA ALA A 207 -6.20 -3.57 4.84
C ALA A 207 -6.61 -4.15 6.20
N LEU A 208 -7.63 -3.59 6.84
CA LEU A 208 -8.16 -4.07 8.13
C LEU A 208 -8.63 -5.53 8.02
N GLU A 209 -9.36 -5.88 6.96
CA GLU A 209 -9.79 -7.26 6.70
C GLU A 209 -8.61 -8.21 6.46
N ALA A 210 -7.61 -7.79 5.67
CA ALA A 210 -6.44 -8.62 5.36
C ALA A 210 -5.49 -8.79 6.56
N MET A 211 -5.44 -7.80 7.47
CA MET A 211 -4.59 -7.82 8.66
C MET A 211 -5.22 -8.56 9.83
N SER A 212 -6.54 -8.73 9.83
CA SER A 212 -7.26 -9.41 10.92
C SER A 212 -6.75 -10.85 11.11
N GLU A 213 -6.26 -11.15 12.32
CA GLU A 213 -5.72 -12.46 12.71
C GLU A 213 -4.48 -12.91 11.91
N LEU A 214 -3.86 -12.02 11.13
CA LEU A 214 -2.64 -12.33 10.40
C LEU A 214 -1.47 -12.46 11.37
N ASP A 215 -0.72 -13.57 11.25
CA ASP A 215 0.57 -13.73 11.92
C ASP A 215 1.70 -13.14 11.07
N LEU A 216 2.32 -12.08 11.59
CA LEU A 216 3.38 -11.34 10.88
C LEU A 216 4.70 -12.11 10.76
N PHE A 217 4.93 -13.15 11.56
CA PHE A 217 6.05 -14.07 11.39
C PHE A 217 5.72 -15.23 10.44
N GLY A 218 4.56 -15.21 9.80
CA GLY A 218 4.10 -16.23 8.88
C GLY A 218 3.98 -17.59 9.58
N SER A 219 4.55 -18.64 8.99
CA SER A 219 4.46 -20.00 9.55
C SER A 219 5.25 -20.21 10.85
N CYS A 220 6.09 -19.26 11.26
CA CYS A 220 6.95 -19.36 12.43
C CYS A 220 6.40 -18.58 13.65
N GLY A 221 5.21 -18.02 13.55
CA GLY A 221 4.70 -17.11 14.56
C GLY A 221 3.91 -17.76 15.71
N SER A 222 3.29 -16.89 16.49
CA SER A 222 2.48 -17.22 17.67
C SER A 222 1.44 -16.11 17.91
N ASN A 223 0.58 -16.28 18.91
CA ASN A 223 -0.36 -15.23 19.35
C ASN A 223 0.32 -13.90 19.73
N GLN A 224 1.64 -13.86 19.94
CA GLN A 224 2.37 -12.61 20.20
C GLN A 224 2.75 -11.85 18.92
N SER A 225 2.73 -12.52 17.76
CA SER A 225 3.00 -11.94 16.43
C SER A 225 1.75 -11.77 15.57
N SER A 226 0.57 -12.12 16.11
CA SER A 226 -0.72 -11.90 15.46
C SER A 226 -1.20 -10.46 15.61
N VAL A 227 -1.77 -9.92 14.53
CA VAL A 227 -2.38 -8.59 14.52
C VAL A 227 -3.86 -8.69 14.89
N HIS A 228 -4.31 -7.72 15.68
CA HIS A 228 -5.68 -7.62 16.16
C HIS A 228 -6.38 -6.41 15.55
N VAL A 229 -7.56 -6.66 14.99
CA VAL A 229 -8.44 -5.66 14.37
C VAL A 229 -9.81 -5.80 15.03
N LEU A 230 -10.46 -4.68 15.36
CA LEU A 230 -11.84 -4.73 15.85
C LEU A 230 -12.77 -4.93 14.66
N ALA A 231 -13.69 -5.89 14.77
CA ALA A 231 -14.62 -6.22 13.68
C ALA A 231 -15.51 -5.02 13.28
N ASP A 232 -15.80 -4.13 14.23
CA ASP A 232 -16.64 -2.95 13.98
C ASP A 232 -15.94 -1.95 13.03
N ASP A 233 -14.61 -1.86 13.04
CA ASP A 233 -13.88 -0.85 12.26
C ASP A 233 -13.99 -1.10 10.74
N SER A 234 -13.81 -2.36 10.31
CA SER A 234 -13.98 -2.73 8.90
C SER A 234 -15.43 -2.61 8.44
N GLN A 235 -16.40 -2.96 9.31
CA GLN A 235 -17.84 -2.81 9.03
C GLN A 235 -18.25 -1.33 8.91
N ASN A 236 -17.73 -0.46 9.77
CA ASN A 236 -17.97 0.98 9.69
C ASN A 236 -17.39 1.56 8.39
N CYS A 237 -16.19 1.14 8.00
CA CYS A 237 -15.61 1.53 6.71
C CYS A 237 -16.47 1.05 5.53
N ALA A 238 -16.99 -0.18 5.57
CA ALA A 238 -17.88 -0.73 4.55
C ALA A 238 -19.16 0.11 4.40
N ALA A 239 -19.83 0.37 5.52
CA ALA A 239 -21.08 1.12 5.53
C ALA A 239 -20.90 2.56 5.02
N VAL A 240 -19.83 3.24 5.40
CA VAL A 240 -19.54 4.60 4.90
C VAL A 240 -19.16 4.56 3.42
N LEU A 241 -18.33 3.62 3.00
CA LEU A 241 -17.88 3.49 1.61
C LEU A 241 -19.06 3.27 0.64
N GLU A 242 -19.96 2.33 0.95
CA GLU A 242 -21.14 2.06 0.12
C GLU A 242 -22.03 3.29 -0.06
N ASN A 243 -22.15 4.12 0.98
CA ASN A 243 -22.94 5.35 0.91
C ASN A 243 -22.24 6.48 0.16
N MET A 244 -20.90 6.50 0.13
CA MET A 244 -20.14 7.54 -0.55
C MET A 244 -20.02 7.27 -2.05
N LEU A 245 -19.87 6.02 -2.46
CA LEU A 245 -19.69 5.67 -3.87
C LEU A 245 -20.91 6.05 -4.72
N PRO A 246 -20.72 6.53 -5.96
CA PRO A 246 -19.47 6.54 -6.74
C PRO A 246 -18.61 7.81 -6.55
N ARG A 247 -18.86 8.59 -5.49
CA ARG A 247 -18.15 9.84 -5.20
C ARG A 247 -16.82 9.55 -4.51
N GLU A 248 -15.79 10.33 -4.85
CA GLU A 248 -14.50 10.23 -4.16
C GLU A 248 -14.49 10.99 -2.84
N SER A 249 -15.07 12.18 -2.77
CA SER A 249 -15.12 13.00 -1.55
C SER A 249 -16.19 14.09 -1.70
N CYS A 250 -16.49 14.87 -0.65
CA CYS A 250 -17.58 15.85 -0.72
C CYS A 250 -17.48 16.80 -1.92
N SER A 251 -16.27 17.24 -2.29
CA SER A 251 -16.05 18.13 -3.43
C SER A 251 -15.74 17.42 -4.77
N LYS A 252 -15.34 16.14 -4.75
CA LYS A 252 -14.95 15.36 -5.95
C LYS A 252 -16.05 14.37 -6.33
N GLU A 253 -16.78 14.69 -7.40
CA GLU A 253 -17.92 13.90 -7.89
C GLU A 253 -17.60 12.45 -8.23
N THR A 254 -16.39 12.18 -8.74
CA THR A 254 -15.83 10.84 -8.95
C THR A 254 -14.31 10.96 -9.12
N ASP A 255 -13.59 9.84 -9.12
CA ASP A 255 -12.14 9.78 -9.34
C ASP A 255 -11.70 8.42 -9.88
N ALA A 256 -10.63 8.39 -10.70
CA ALA A 256 -10.08 7.13 -11.23
C ALA A 256 -9.44 6.26 -10.13
N GLY A 257 -9.00 6.86 -9.01
CA GLY A 257 -8.49 6.16 -7.84
C GLY A 257 -9.46 5.14 -7.25
N LEU A 258 -10.77 5.35 -7.44
CA LEU A 258 -11.82 4.41 -7.03
C LEU A 258 -11.70 3.04 -7.70
N LEU A 259 -11.03 2.93 -8.86
CA LEU A 259 -10.72 1.63 -9.49
C LEU A 259 -9.86 0.75 -8.59
N SER A 260 -9.00 1.35 -7.77
CA SER A 260 -8.17 0.63 -6.81
C SER A 260 -8.96 0.09 -5.60
N VAL A 261 -10.15 0.66 -5.37
CA VAL A 261 -11.08 0.24 -4.31
C VAL A 261 -12.01 -0.85 -4.81
N ILE A 262 -12.69 -0.64 -5.95
CA ILE A 262 -13.64 -1.60 -6.51
C ILE A 262 -12.97 -2.77 -7.25
N GLY A 263 -11.63 -2.74 -7.34
CA GLY A 263 -10.80 -3.72 -8.03
C GLY A 263 -9.44 -3.86 -7.35
N PHE A 264 -8.42 -4.28 -8.11
CA PHE A 264 -7.08 -4.45 -7.55
C PHE A 264 -6.47 -3.10 -7.12
N PRO A 265 -5.88 -3.01 -5.92
CA PRO A 265 -5.56 -4.12 -5.01
C PRO A 265 -6.60 -4.42 -3.93
N ALA A 266 -7.55 -3.52 -3.66
CA ALA A 266 -8.36 -3.59 -2.45
C ALA A 266 -9.54 -4.58 -2.53
N PHE A 267 -10.26 -4.60 -3.66
CA PHE A 267 -11.53 -5.34 -3.81
C PHE A 267 -12.47 -5.14 -2.60
N ALA A 268 -12.63 -3.89 -2.18
CA ALA A 268 -13.20 -3.56 -0.87
C ALA A 268 -14.73 -3.69 -0.75
N LEU A 269 -15.43 -4.06 -1.83
CA LEU A 269 -16.89 -4.11 -1.89
C LEU A 269 -17.36 -5.49 -2.33
N ASP A 270 -18.49 -5.92 -1.77
CA ASP A 270 -19.17 -7.16 -2.18
C ASP A 270 -20.36 -6.89 -3.11
N ASN A 271 -20.96 -5.69 -3.04
CA ASN A 271 -22.14 -5.35 -3.81
C ASN A 271 -21.80 -5.05 -5.28
N GLU A 272 -22.09 -6.02 -6.16
CA GLU A 272 -21.87 -5.93 -7.61
C GLU A 272 -22.57 -4.73 -8.27
N GLU A 273 -23.73 -4.31 -7.76
CA GLU A 273 -24.46 -3.15 -8.31
C GLU A 273 -23.69 -1.85 -8.03
N VAL A 274 -23.21 -1.67 -6.79
CA VAL A 274 -22.40 -0.49 -6.42
C VAL A 274 -21.09 -0.48 -7.21
N ILE A 275 -20.44 -1.63 -7.37
CA ILE A 275 -19.22 -1.79 -8.18
C ILE A 275 -19.49 -1.41 -9.64
N GLY A 276 -20.56 -1.95 -10.23
CA GLY A 276 -20.96 -1.68 -11.61
C GLY A 276 -21.29 -0.21 -11.85
N ASN A 277 -22.08 0.39 -10.96
CA ASN A 277 -22.45 1.81 -11.02
C ASN A 277 -21.22 2.70 -10.88
N THR A 278 -20.31 2.38 -9.95
CA THR A 278 -19.06 3.13 -9.77
C THR A 278 -18.16 3.05 -10.99
N ARG A 279 -17.95 1.84 -11.54
CA ARG A 279 -17.18 1.66 -12.78
C ARG A 279 -17.80 2.43 -13.94
N ASN A 280 -19.12 2.35 -14.14
CA ASN A 280 -19.81 3.04 -15.20
C ASN A 280 -19.74 4.57 -15.05
N CYS A 281 -19.79 5.08 -13.81
CA CYS A 281 -19.62 6.51 -13.53
C CYS A 281 -18.20 6.99 -13.87
N ILE A 282 -17.18 6.25 -13.45
CA ILE A 282 -15.78 6.53 -13.78
C ILE A 282 -15.58 6.56 -15.30
N VAL A 283 -16.03 5.51 -15.99
CA VAL A 283 -15.92 5.40 -17.45
C VAL A 283 -16.68 6.55 -18.12
N GLY A 284 -17.94 6.76 -17.79
CA GLY A 284 -18.78 7.78 -18.44
C GLY A 284 -18.31 9.21 -18.22
N MET A 285 -17.56 9.50 -17.15
CA MET A 285 -17.06 10.85 -16.85
C MET A 285 -15.60 11.08 -17.21
N LEU A 286 -14.75 10.03 -17.15
CA LEU A 286 -13.30 10.17 -17.25
C LEU A 286 -12.68 9.44 -18.44
N GLU A 287 -13.39 8.49 -19.08
CA GLU A 287 -12.94 7.88 -20.34
C GLU A 287 -13.09 8.91 -21.47
N GLY A 288 -11.96 9.36 -22.01
CA GLY A 288 -11.88 10.37 -23.07
C GLY A 288 -12.03 9.82 -24.48
#